data_AF-A0AAV1UZP0-F1
#
_entry.id   AF-A0AAV1UZP0-F1
#
_cell.length_a   1.000
_cell.length_b   1.000
_cell.length_c   1.000
_cell.angle_alpha   90.00
_cell.angle_beta   90.00
_cell.angle_gamma   90.00
#
_symmetry.space_group_name_H-M   'P 1'
#
loop_
_entity.id
_entity.type
_entity.pdbx_description
1 polymer ?
#
loop_
_entity_poly.entity_id
_entity_poly.type
_entity_poly.pdbx_seq_one_letter_code
_entity_poly.pdbx_strand_id
1 'polypeptide(L)'
;MDESVLDEKTRTERYTSQSWESMKTNPLFKNLVEFRDVFPESVPCELPEDQGSRHEIELKPGSKYCVMKQWPLPRGQVTEIDKFFADRLAADHVRESTSSHSSPTFCVRKAAGGSRIVHAFNKLNAAAVPAQTPIP
;
A
#
# COMPACT_ATOMS: atom_id res chain seq x y z
N MET A 1 -11.57 -22.05 14.09
CA MET A 1 -11.86 -21.35 12.83
C MET A 1 -12.32 -19.98 13.27
N ASP A 2 -11.47 -18.95 13.15
CA ASP A 2 -11.72 -17.63 13.74
C ASP A 2 -12.88 -16.91 13.03
N GLU A 3 -13.90 -16.60 13.81
CA GLU A 3 -15.17 -16.00 13.41
C GLU A 3 -15.10 -14.47 13.57
N SER A 4 -14.21 -13.81 12.81
CA SER A 4 -14.05 -12.35 12.86
C SER A 4 -13.91 -11.67 11.49
N VAL A 5 -14.35 -12.36 10.44
CA VAL A 5 -14.47 -11.79 9.09
C VAL A 5 -15.88 -11.21 8.97
N LEU A 6 -16.01 -9.89 8.95
CA LEU A 6 -17.29 -9.22 8.64
C LEU A 6 -17.88 -9.79 7.35
N ASP A 7 -19.16 -10.14 7.38
CA ASP A 7 -19.87 -10.66 6.21
C ASP A 7 -19.74 -9.72 5.00
N GLU A 8 -19.60 -10.27 3.80
CA GLU A 8 -19.32 -9.54 2.56
C GLU A 8 -20.37 -8.46 2.27
N LYS A 9 -21.61 -8.71 2.67
CA LYS A 9 -22.73 -7.75 2.57
C LYS A 9 -22.54 -6.57 3.51
N THR A 10 -22.20 -6.84 4.78
CA THR A 10 -21.96 -5.81 5.82
C THR A 10 -20.82 -4.87 5.42
N ARG A 11 -19.79 -5.40 4.76
CA ARG A 11 -18.68 -4.62 4.21
C ARG A 11 -19.12 -3.69 3.10
N THR A 12 -19.83 -4.23 2.10
CA THR A 12 -20.28 -3.45 0.94
C THR A 12 -21.18 -2.31 1.41
N GLU A 13 -22.10 -2.60 2.34
CA GLU A 13 -22.95 -1.59 2.98
C GLU A 13 -22.13 -0.50 3.69
N ARG A 14 -21.06 -0.85 4.41
CA ARG A 14 -20.18 0.13 5.06
C ARG A 14 -19.39 1.01 4.07
N TYR A 15 -18.96 0.48 2.93
CA TYR A 15 -18.31 1.28 1.91
C TYR A 15 -19.33 2.17 1.18
N THR A 16 -20.48 1.61 0.80
CA THR A 16 -21.56 2.36 0.15
C THR A 16 -22.09 3.48 1.04
N SER A 17 -22.19 3.29 2.36
CA SER A 17 -22.63 4.34 3.28
C SER A 17 -21.65 5.51 3.41
N GLN A 18 -20.39 5.32 3.01
CA GLN A 18 -19.36 6.36 2.93
C GLN A 18 -19.21 6.94 1.51
N SER A 19 -20.05 6.52 0.56
CA SER A 19 -20.06 7.10 -0.79
C SER A 19 -20.46 8.57 -0.77
N TRP A 20 -20.02 9.30 -1.79
CA TRP A 20 -20.42 10.70 -2.01
C TRP A 20 -21.94 10.89 -2.08
N GLU A 21 -22.66 9.90 -2.60
CA GLU A 21 -24.12 9.93 -2.67
C GLU A 21 -24.76 9.82 -1.30
N SER A 22 -24.24 8.93 -0.45
CA SER A 22 -24.73 8.74 0.92
C SER A 22 -24.39 9.94 1.81
N MET A 23 -23.34 10.68 1.49
CA MET A 23 -22.91 11.87 2.25
C MET A 23 -23.70 13.15 1.93
N LYS A 24 -24.60 13.16 0.94
CA LYS A 24 -25.40 14.34 0.57
C LYS A 24 -26.24 14.92 1.72
N THR A 25 -26.64 14.08 2.66
CA THR A 25 -27.43 14.46 3.84
C THR A 25 -26.57 14.94 5.02
N ASN A 26 -25.24 14.82 4.93
CA ASN A 26 -24.31 15.21 5.97
C ASN A 26 -24.21 16.75 6.06
N PRO A 27 -24.27 17.35 7.26
CA PRO A 27 -24.05 18.80 7.45
C PRO A 27 -22.75 19.34 6.83
N LEU A 28 -21.72 18.49 6.70
CA LEU A 28 -20.42 18.82 6.12
C LEU A 28 -20.33 18.62 4.59
N PHE A 29 -21.43 18.22 3.93
CA PHE A 29 -21.40 17.91 2.49
C PHE A 29 -20.91 19.08 1.63
N LYS A 30 -21.25 20.32 2.02
CA LYS A 30 -20.74 21.53 1.33
C LYS A 30 -19.20 21.58 1.33
N ASN A 31 -18.58 21.28 2.47
CA ASN A 31 -17.13 21.27 2.61
C ASN A 31 -16.51 20.11 1.83
N LEU A 32 -17.16 18.93 1.82
CA LEU A 32 -16.70 17.81 1.02
C LEU A 32 -16.65 18.21 -0.47
N VAL A 33 -17.70 18.84 -0.99
CA VAL A 33 -17.74 19.33 -2.38
C VAL A 33 -16.67 20.39 -2.65
N GLU A 34 -16.45 21.31 -1.72
CA GLU A 34 -15.41 22.34 -1.81
C GLU A 34 -13.99 21.75 -1.91
N PHE A 35 -13.69 20.73 -1.08
CA PHE A 35 -12.38 20.07 -1.02
C PHE A 35 -12.37 18.70 -1.74
N ARG A 36 -13.10 18.59 -2.85
CA ARG A 36 -13.23 17.33 -3.59
C ARG A 36 -11.89 16.78 -4.10
N ASP A 37 -10.97 17.68 -4.43
CA ASP A 37 -9.59 17.39 -4.82
C ASP A 37 -8.79 16.73 -3.67
N VAL A 38 -9.03 17.14 -2.42
CA VAL A 38 -8.38 16.58 -1.23
C VAL A 38 -8.99 15.24 -0.82
N PHE A 39 -10.28 15.04 -1.07
CA PHE A 39 -11.03 13.83 -0.68
C PHE A 39 -11.54 13.02 -1.90
N PRO A 40 -10.65 12.50 -2.76
CA PRO A 40 -11.07 11.71 -3.91
C PRO A 40 -11.71 10.39 -3.46
N GLU A 41 -12.66 9.88 -4.24
CA GLU A 41 -13.38 8.63 -3.95
C GLU A 41 -12.46 7.40 -3.99
N SER A 42 -11.43 7.45 -4.84
CA SER A 42 -10.37 6.44 -4.93
C SER A 42 -9.01 7.11 -4.84
N VAL A 43 -8.01 6.37 -4.34
CA VAL A 43 -6.63 6.85 -4.32
C VAL A 43 -6.15 7.03 -5.77
N PRO A 44 -5.70 8.23 -6.17
CA PRO A 44 -5.16 8.45 -7.50
C PRO A 44 -3.98 7.52 -7.79
N CYS A 45 -3.88 7.06 -9.03
CA CYS A 45 -2.73 6.29 -9.53
C CYS A 45 -1.70 7.24 -10.15
N GLU A 46 -1.41 8.34 -9.46
CA GLU A 46 -0.50 9.39 -9.90
C GLU A 46 0.53 9.66 -8.78
N LEU A 47 1.75 10.01 -9.17
CA LEU A 47 2.76 10.45 -8.22
C LEU A 47 2.37 11.83 -7.65
N PRO A 48 2.56 12.05 -6.35
CA PRO A 48 2.37 13.38 -5.77
C PRO A 48 3.38 14.35 -6.38
N GLU A 49 3.04 15.65 -6.36
CA GLU A 49 3.97 16.70 -6.76
C GLU A 49 5.28 16.63 -5.96
N ASP A 50 6.41 16.81 -6.64
CA ASP A 50 7.72 16.79 -5.98
C ASP A 50 7.90 18.04 -5.12
N GLN A 51 7.82 17.88 -3.80
CA GLN A 51 8.02 18.94 -2.82
C GLN A 51 9.51 19.12 -2.43
N GLY A 52 10.44 18.47 -3.14
CA GLY A 52 11.88 18.53 -2.87
C GLY A 52 12.35 17.69 -1.69
N SER A 53 11.42 17.08 -0.94
CA SER A 53 11.72 16.14 0.15
C SER A 53 11.59 14.70 -0.36
N ARG A 54 12.69 13.94 -0.30
CA ARG A 54 12.70 12.53 -0.73
C ARG A 54 12.93 11.62 0.47
N HIS A 55 12.30 10.45 0.42
CA HIS A 55 12.58 9.41 1.40
C HIS A 55 13.91 8.75 1.09
N GLU A 56 14.87 8.89 1.99
CA GLU A 56 16.19 8.24 1.92
C GLU A 56 16.28 7.12 2.96
N ILE A 57 16.86 5.99 2.55
CA ILE A 57 17.11 4.85 3.42
C ILE A 57 18.62 4.76 3.64
N GLU A 58 19.09 5.35 4.73
CA GLU A 58 20.49 5.24 5.14
C GLU A 58 20.78 3.84 5.69
N LEU A 59 21.84 3.20 5.19
CA LEU A 59 22.29 1.91 5.67
C LEU A 59 23.49 2.08 6.61
N LYS A 60 23.60 1.21 7.62
CA LYS A 60 24.76 1.18 8.52
C LYS A 60 26.06 1.02 7.72
N PRO A 61 27.14 1.74 8.07
CA PRO A 61 28.42 1.61 7.38
C PRO A 61 28.90 0.16 7.27
N GLY A 62 29.35 -0.24 6.08
CA GLY A 62 29.81 -1.61 5.82
C GLY A 62 28.69 -2.65 5.62
N SER A 63 27.42 -2.23 5.56
CA SER A 63 26.32 -3.14 5.25
C SER A 63 26.48 -3.75 3.86
N LYS A 64 26.35 -5.08 3.79
CA LYS A 64 26.26 -5.82 2.52
C LYS A 64 24.87 -5.67 1.90
N TYR A 65 24.76 -6.01 0.62
CA TYR A 65 23.47 -6.03 -0.08
C TYR A 65 22.42 -6.86 0.65
N CYS A 66 21.23 -6.29 0.82
CA CYS A 66 20.10 -6.94 1.46
C CYS A 66 19.40 -7.83 0.43
N VAL A 67 19.86 -9.08 0.32
CA VAL A 67 19.24 -10.07 -0.57
C VAL A 67 18.42 -11.06 0.24
N MET A 68 17.14 -11.20 -0.13
CA MET A 68 16.27 -12.29 0.33
C MET A 68 15.53 -12.88 -0.88
N LYS A 69 15.62 -14.20 -1.03
CA LYS A 69 15.00 -14.92 -2.16
C LYS A 69 13.48 -14.95 -1.99
N GLN A 70 12.75 -14.78 -3.09
CA GLN A 70 11.32 -15.01 -3.15
C GLN A 70 10.99 -16.45 -2.71
N TRP A 71 10.13 -16.59 -1.72
CA TRP A 71 9.62 -17.90 -1.32
C TRP A 71 8.68 -18.46 -2.40
N PRO A 72 8.57 -19.78 -2.54
CA PRO A 72 7.56 -20.38 -3.39
C PRO A 72 6.16 -19.92 -2.96
N LEU A 73 5.39 -19.37 -3.90
CA LEU A 73 4.03 -18.90 -3.66
C LEU A 73 3.01 -19.77 -4.42
N PRO A 74 1.79 -19.95 -3.88
CA PRO A 74 0.69 -20.52 -4.63
C PRO A 74 0.38 -19.70 -5.88
N ARG A 75 -0.03 -20.37 -6.97
CA ARG A 75 -0.31 -19.72 -8.27
C ARG A 75 -1.28 -18.54 -8.14
N GLY A 76 -2.32 -18.67 -7.32
CA GLY A 76 -3.29 -17.58 -7.10
C GLY A 76 -2.65 -16.32 -6.51
N GLN A 77 -1.69 -16.45 -5.59
CA GLN A 77 -0.97 -15.28 -5.05
C GLN A 77 -0.04 -14.66 -6.09
N VAL A 78 0.63 -15.48 -6.90
CA VAL A 78 1.49 -14.99 -7.98
C VAL A 78 0.68 -14.11 -8.94
N THR A 79 -0.50 -14.59 -9.36
CA THR A 79 -1.40 -13.82 -10.24
C THR A 79 -1.85 -12.50 -9.62
N GLU A 80 -2.15 -12.46 -8.31
CA GLU A 80 -2.51 -11.23 -7.61
C GLU A 80 -1.33 -10.23 -7.53
N ILE A 81 -0.12 -10.74 -7.29
CA ILE A 81 1.10 -9.93 -7.26
C ILE A 81 1.42 -9.36 -8.64
N ASP A 82 1.34 -10.18 -9.69
CA ASP A 82 1.58 -9.76 -11.07
C ASP A 82 0.61 -8.67 -11.49
N LYS A 83 -0.68 -8.85 -11.17
CA LYS A 83 -1.70 -7.81 -11.41
C LYS A 83 -1.38 -6.52 -10.67
N PHE A 84 -1.02 -6.62 -9.38
CA PHE A 84 -0.64 -5.45 -8.60
C PHE A 84 0.53 -4.70 -9.23
N PHE A 85 1.61 -5.39 -9.61
CA PHE A 85 2.76 -4.72 -10.23
C PHE A 85 2.45 -4.16 -11.61
N ALA A 86 1.58 -4.79 -12.40
CA ALA A 86 1.11 -4.23 -13.66
C ALA A 86 0.37 -2.89 -13.45
N ASP A 87 -0.55 -2.85 -12.48
CA ASP A 87 -1.28 -1.62 -12.13
C ASP A 87 -0.33 -0.52 -11.62
N ARG A 88 0.68 -0.87 -10.81
CA ARG A 88 1.66 0.08 -10.28
C ARG A 88 2.67 0.56 -11.32
N LEU A 89 3.03 -0.29 -12.27
CA LEU A 89 3.89 0.08 -13.39
C LEU A 89 3.17 1.06 -14.32
N ALA A 90 1.89 0.81 -14.61
CA ALA A 90 1.06 1.73 -15.38
C ALA A 90 0.89 3.10 -14.71
N ALA A 91 0.93 3.13 -13.37
CA ALA A 91 0.89 4.35 -12.54
C ALA A 91 2.26 5.03 -12.33
N ASP A 92 3.34 4.50 -12.91
CA ASP A 92 4.73 4.96 -12.67
C ASP A 92 5.17 4.94 -11.19
N HIS A 93 4.49 4.14 -10.35
CA HIS A 93 4.86 3.97 -8.94
C HIS A 93 6.05 3.04 -8.74
N VAL A 94 6.27 2.14 -9.71
CA VAL A 94 7.34 1.14 -9.70
C VAL A 94 7.93 1.03 -11.10
N ARG A 95 9.18 0.57 -11.17
CA ARG A 95 9.90 0.33 -12.42
C ARG A 95 10.73 -0.92 -12.32
N GLU A 96 11.11 -1.47 -13.46
CA GLU A 96 12.11 -2.54 -13.52
C GLU A 96 13.45 -2.04 -12.94
N SER A 97 14.15 -2.97 -12.27
CA SER A 97 15.38 -2.66 -11.55
C SER A 97 16.32 -3.85 -11.58
N THR A 98 17.61 -3.57 -11.78
CA THR A 98 18.73 -4.52 -11.67
C THR A 98 19.44 -4.41 -10.32
N SER A 99 18.72 -3.94 -9.29
CA SER A 99 19.27 -3.72 -7.95
C SER A 99 19.90 -5.00 -7.37
N SER A 100 21.02 -4.82 -6.70
CA SER A 100 21.65 -5.87 -5.89
C SER A 100 20.86 -6.19 -4.61
N HIS A 101 19.87 -5.37 -4.25
CA HIS A 101 18.98 -5.59 -3.12
C HIS A 101 17.67 -6.25 -3.60
N SER A 102 17.16 -7.18 -2.80
CA SER A 102 15.88 -7.83 -3.06
C SER A 102 15.16 -8.18 -1.76
N SER A 103 13.84 -8.03 -1.77
CA SER A 103 12.97 -8.45 -0.67
C SER A 103 11.77 -9.22 -1.24
N PRO A 104 11.40 -10.34 -0.63
CA PRO A 104 10.29 -11.15 -1.10
C PRO A 104 8.97 -10.43 -0.87
N THR A 105 8.04 -10.67 -1.79
CA THR A 105 6.69 -10.11 -1.78
C THR A 105 5.67 -11.24 -1.62
N PHE A 106 4.58 -11.00 -0.90
CA PHE A 106 3.50 -11.98 -0.71
C PHE A 106 2.16 -11.29 -0.51
N CYS A 107 1.07 -12.06 -0.57
CA CYS A 107 -0.28 -11.56 -0.34
C CYS A 107 -0.79 -11.95 1.05
N VAL A 108 -1.48 -11.02 1.71
CA VAL A 108 -2.30 -11.29 2.90
C VAL A 108 -3.75 -11.01 2.58
N ARG A 109 -4.64 -11.97 2.85
CA ARG A 109 -6.09 -11.79 2.69
C ARG A 109 -6.61 -10.79 3.72
N LYS A 110 -7.37 -9.79 3.29
CA LYS A 110 -8.07 -8.90 4.21
C LYS A 110 -9.36 -9.57 4.69
N ALA A 111 -9.73 -9.32 5.94
CA ALA A 111 -11.08 -9.63 6.43
C ALA A 111 -12.15 -8.95 5.54
N ALA A 112 -11.86 -7.73 5.10
CA ALA A 112 -12.71 -6.99 4.18
C ALA A 112 -12.56 -7.43 2.72
N GLY A 113 -12.25 -8.70 2.42
CA GLY A 113 -12.01 -9.25 1.08
C GLY A 113 -10.84 -8.63 0.29
N GLY A 114 -10.42 -9.35 -0.75
CA GLY A 114 -9.23 -9.00 -1.52
C GLY A 114 -7.90 -9.25 -0.79
N SER A 115 -6.80 -8.91 -1.47
CA SER A 115 -5.43 -9.15 -1.01
C SER A 115 -4.67 -7.85 -0.80
N ARG A 116 -3.86 -7.78 0.27
CA ARG A 116 -2.82 -6.76 0.43
C ARG A 116 -1.51 -7.36 -0.03
N ILE A 117 -0.81 -6.64 -0.89
CA ILE A 117 0.59 -6.94 -1.21
C ILE A 117 1.45 -6.47 -0.04
N VAL A 118 2.35 -7.35 0.41
CA VAL A 118 3.27 -7.10 1.52
C VAL A 118 4.68 -7.40 1.04
N HIS A 119 5.58 -6.43 1.21
CA HIS A 119 7.01 -6.59 0.97
C HIS A 119 7.71 -6.86 2.31
N ALA A 120 8.44 -7.97 2.42
CA ALA A 120 9.12 -8.32 3.67
C ALA A 120 10.48 -7.63 3.77
N PHE A 121 10.49 -6.35 4.12
CA PHE A 121 11.71 -5.54 4.27
C PHE A 121 12.50 -5.80 5.56
N ASN A 122 12.23 -6.87 6.31
CA ASN A 122 12.86 -7.13 7.62
C ASN A 122 14.40 -7.05 7.58
N LYS A 123 15.04 -7.61 6.54
CA LYS A 123 16.50 -7.57 6.37
C LYS A 123 17.02 -6.18 6.01
N LEU A 124 16.27 -5.42 5.21
CA LEU A 124 16.58 -4.04 4.89
C LEU A 124 16.47 -3.16 6.13
N ASN A 125 15.36 -3.29 6.88
CA ASN A 125 15.10 -2.54 8.11
C ASN A 125 16.15 -2.81 9.19
N ALA A 126 16.66 -4.04 9.31
CA ALA A 126 17.75 -4.35 10.25
C ALA A 126 19.09 -3.68 9.89
N ALA A 127 19.33 -3.47 8.59
CA ALA A 127 20.52 -2.82 8.06
C ALA A 127 20.39 -1.28 8.02
N ALA A 128 19.17 -0.76 7.99
CA ALA A 128 18.90 0.67 7.99
C ALA A 128 19.27 1.33 9.33
N VAL A 129 19.71 2.58 9.26
CA VAL A 129 19.83 3.47 10.41
C VAL A 129 18.42 3.91 10.80
N PRO A 130 17.95 3.66 12.04
CA PRO A 130 16.62 4.09 12.44
C PRO A 130 16.50 5.62 12.40
N ALA A 131 15.48 6.12 11.71
CA ALA A 131 15.14 7.54 11.78
C ALA A 131 14.73 7.88 13.21
N GLN A 132 15.42 8.85 13.83
CA GLN A 132 15.19 9.27 15.20
C GLN A 132 14.23 10.47 15.30
N THR A 133 13.39 10.70 14.29
CA THR A 133 12.35 11.74 14.37
C THR A 133 11.39 11.41 15.52
N PRO A 134 11.36 12.23 16.59
CA PRO A 134 10.50 11.95 17.73
C PRO A 134 9.04 12.05 17.31
N ILE A 135 8.27 11.01 17.65
CA ILE A 135 6.81 11.03 17.56
C ILE A 135 6.31 11.54 18.93
N PRO A 136 5.61 12.69 19.00
CA PRO A 136 5.08 13.23 20.25
C PRO A 136 4.05 12.33 20.93
#